data_AF-A0A431I8U0-F1
#
_entry.id   AF-A0A431I8U0-F1
#
_cell.length_a   1.000
_cell.length_b   1.000
_cell.length_c   1.000
_cell.angle_alpha   90.00
_cell.angle_beta   90.00
_cell.angle_gamma   90.00
#
_symmetry.space_group_name_H-M   'P 1'
#
loop_
_entity.id
_entity.type
_entity.pdbx_description
1 polymer ?
#
loop_
_entity_poly.entity_id
_entity_poly.type
_entity_poly.pdbx_seq_one_letter_code
_entity_poly.pdbx_strand_id
1 'polypeptide(L)'
;MSNYKAIVAKIDATYEIPGADKIQMAKVLGETVIVSKELEVGYVGLLFLPGTQLSEDFCKHNNLYRNKDKNIDPTKAGFFEDSRRVRAQPFMKIKSDGYFTSLESLSFTLFDYTTLKVGDSFEILDGVEVCTKYLNEKAIREMKLTKQKPPKKKMAPYFREHVDTEQFKHNIHKINKGDLVSIQSKRHGTSQRVGYMKVLITLPKWKQLINKVVPIFPT
;
A
#
# COMPACT_ATOMS: atom_id res chain seq x y z
N MET A 1 7.76 -4.45 -3.34
CA MET A 1 6.52 -3.75 -3.76
C MET A 1 5.60 -3.74 -2.57
N SER A 2 5.11 -2.57 -2.11
CA SER A 2 4.24 -2.52 -0.93
C SER A 2 2.92 -3.24 -1.19
N ASN A 3 2.36 -3.87 -0.16
CA ASN A 3 0.97 -4.36 -0.21
C ASN A 3 -0.06 -3.21 -0.10
N TYR A 4 0.39 -1.98 0.20
CA TYR A 4 -0.46 -0.81 0.40
C TYR A 4 -0.26 0.15 -0.78
N LYS A 5 -1.03 -0.07 -1.84
CA LYS A 5 -0.96 0.62 -3.12
C LYS A 5 -2.36 0.73 -3.73
N ALA A 6 -2.54 1.67 -4.64
CA ALA A 6 -3.71 1.69 -5.51
C ALA A 6 -3.57 0.54 -6.51
N ILE A 7 -4.65 -0.23 -6.74
CA ILE A 7 -4.68 -1.32 -7.71
C ILE A 7 -5.79 -1.03 -8.71
N VAL A 8 -5.45 -0.97 -9.99
CA VAL A 8 -6.43 -0.85 -11.07
C VAL A 8 -7.12 -2.19 -11.23
N ALA A 9 -8.41 -2.23 -10.90
CA ALA A 9 -9.18 -3.47 -10.82
C ALA A 9 -10.58 -3.27 -11.40
N LYS A 10 -11.19 -4.37 -11.84
CA LYS A 10 -12.55 -4.39 -12.37
C LYS A 10 -13.53 -4.99 -11.37
N ILE A 11 -14.79 -4.60 -11.46
CA ILE A 11 -15.88 -5.26 -10.74
C ILE A 11 -16.18 -6.61 -11.43
N ASP A 12 -15.99 -7.70 -10.71
CA ASP A 12 -16.22 -9.06 -11.20
C ASP A 12 -17.68 -9.51 -11.01
N ALA A 13 -18.33 -9.04 -9.94
CA ALA A 13 -19.73 -9.34 -9.64
C ALA A 13 -20.34 -8.29 -8.72
N THR A 14 -21.64 -8.06 -8.83
CA THR A 14 -22.42 -7.22 -7.92
C THR A 14 -23.57 -8.00 -7.29
N TYR A 15 -23.98 -7.60 -6.10
CA TYR A 15 -25.06 -8.21 -5.33
C TYR A 15 -25.81 -7.11 -4.59
N GLU A 16 -27.13 -7.16 -4.67
CA GLU A 16 -27.98 -6.22 -3.95
C GLU A 16 -27.87 -6.40 -2.44
N ILE A 17 -28.00 -5.30 -1.71
CA ILE A 17 -28.04 -5.29 -0.25
C ILE A 17 -29.49 -5.10 0.16
N PRO A 18 -30.10 -6.05 0.88
CA PRO A 18 -31.48 -5.92 1.33
C PRO A 18 -31.69 -4.62 2.12
N GLY A 19 -32.63 -3.78 1.67
CA GLY A 19 -32.96 -2.49 2.30
C GLY A 19 -32.03 -1.32 1.95
N ALA A 20 -31.07 -1.50 1.03
CA ALA A 20 -30.24 -0.40 0.55
C ALA A 20 -30.74 0.15 -0.79
N ASP A 21 -31.00 1.46 -0.84
CA ASP A 21 -31.49 2.11 -2.06
C ASP A 21 -30.36 2.47 -3.03
N LYS A 22 -29.25 3.03 -2.52
CA LYS A 22 -28.19 3.66 -3.33
C LYS A 22 -26.88 2.87 -3.44
N ILE A 23 -26.72 1.84 -2.60
CA ILE A 23 -25.47 1.07 -2.52
C ILE A 23 -25.72 -0.41 -2.79
N GLN A 24 -24.68 -1.08 -3.27
CA GLN A 24 -24.64 -2.51 -3.51
C GLN A 24 -23.28 -3.10 -3.10
N MET A 25 -23.23 -4.42 -2.94
CA MET A 25 -22.00 -5.15 -2.69
C MET A 25 -21.35 -5.49 -4.04
N ALA A 26 -20.08 -5.15 -4.21
CA ALA A 26 -19.27 -5.53 -5.36
C ALA A 26 -18.12 -6.45 -4.95
N LYS A 27 -17.75 -7.36 -5.85
CA LYS A 27 -16.55 -8.17 -5.76
C LYS A 27 -15.50 -7.59 -6.70
N VAL A 28 -14.38 -7.16 -6.14
CA VAL A 28 -13.26 -6.58 -6.87
C VAL A 28 -11.98 -7.28 -6.43
N LEU A 29 -11.33 -8.02 -7.34
CA LEU A 29 -10.09 -8.74 -7.05
C LEU A 29 -10.21 -9.70 -5.85
N GLY A 30 -11.38 -10.34 -5.70
CA GLY A 30 -11.68 -11.24 -4.57
C GLY A 30 -11.95 -10.55 -3.23
N GLU A 31 -11.92 -9.22 -3.17
CA GLU A 31 -12.36 -8.43 -2.02
C GLU A 31 -13.83 -8.01 -2.15
N THR A 32 -14.48 -7.86 -0.99
CA THR A 32 -15.84 -7.33 -0.91
C THR A 32 -15.76 -5.82 -0.67
N VAL A 33 -16.33 -5.01 -1.56
CA VAL A 33 -16.41 -3.56 -1.38
C VAL A 33 -17.84 -3.08 -1.59
N ILE A 34 -18.22 -2.02 -0.89
CA ILE A 34 -19.53 -1.39 -1.07
C ILE A 34 -19.39 -0.22 -2.03
N VAL A 35 -20.22 -0.21 -3.07
CA VAL A 35 -20.17 0.78 -4.15
C VAL A 35 -21.57 1.32 -4.45
N SER A 36 -21.64 2.41 -5.23
CA SER A 36 -22.90 2.93 -5.77
C SER A 36 -23.58 1.87 -6.65
N LYS A 37 -24.92 1.85 -6.66
CA LYS A 37 -25.70 1.02 -7.59
C LYS A 37 -25.48 1.36 -9.06
N GLU A 38 -24.96 2.55 -9.34
CA GLU A 38 -24.61 3.00 -10.69
C GLU A 38 -23.41 2.25 -11.28
N LEU A 39 -22.58 1.60 -10.45
CA LEU A 39 -21.42 0.86 -10.93
C LEU A 39 -21.78 -0.57 -11.31
N GLU A 40 -21.65 -0.90 -12.59
CA GLU A 40 -21.99 -2.23 -13.12
C GLU A 40 -20.78 -3.18 -13.17
N VAL A 41 -21.05 -4.46 -13.42
CA VAL A 41 -20.02 -5.48 -13.63
C VAL A 41 -19.17 -5.10 -14.85
N GLY A 42 -17.85 -5.24 -14.72
CA GLY A 42 -16.89 -4.81 -15.74
C GLY A 42 -16.37 -3.39 -15.57
N TYR A 43 -16.98 -2.57 -14.71
CA TYR A 43 -16.47 -1.22 -14.41
C TYR A 43 -15.04 -1.29 -13.86
N VAL A 44 -14.15 -0.48 -14.44
CA VAL A 44 -12.73 -0.41 -14.06
C VAL A 44 -12.50 0.81 -13.18
N GLY A 45 -11.83 0.59 -12.04
CA GLY A 45 -11.54 1.63 -11.06
C GLY A 45 -10.31 1.30 -10.23
N LEU A 46 -10.13 2.05 -9.15
CA LEU A 46 -9.04 1.88 -8.19
C LEU A 46 -9.54 1.19 -6.94
N LEU A 47 -8.88 0.11 -6.57
CA LEU A 47 -9.06 -0.58 -5.30
C LEU A 47 -7.95 -0.17 -4.33
N PHE A 48 -8.34 0.28 -3.15
CA PHE A 48 -7.47 0.52 -2.01
C PHE A 48 -7.80 -0.45 -0.88
N LEU A 49 -6.79 -1.18 -0.42
CA LEU A 49 -6.95 -2.21 0.62
C LEU A 49 -6.90 -1.63 2.04
N PRO A 50 -7.49 -2.31 3.04
CA PRO A 50 -7.42 -1.90 4.43
C PRO A 50 -5.98 -1.76 4.93
N GLY A 51 -5.71 -0.67 5.65
CA GLY A 51 -4.36 -0.31 6.10
C GLY A 51 -3.60 0.58 5.12
N THR A 52 -4.18 0.88 3.96
CA THR A 52 -3.71 1.97 3.09
C THR A 52 -4.16 3.32 3.66
N GLN A 53 -3.32 4.34 3.53
CA GLN A 53 -3.62 5.73 3.81
C GLN A 53 -3.62 6.49 2.49
N LEU A 54 -4.75 7.10 2.16
CA LEU A 54 -4.84 7.95 0.97
C LEU A 54 -4.01 9.22 1.18
N SER A 55 -3.43 9.76 0.10
CA SER A 55 -2.72 11.03 0.20
C SER A 55 -3.68 12.18 0.50
N GLU A 56 -3.13 13.29 0.97
CA GLU A 56 -3.92 14.48 1.27
C GLU A 56 -4.57 15.00 -0.01
N ASP A 57 -3.76 15.17 -1.05
CA ASP A 57 -4.21 15.66 -2.35
C ASP A 57 -5.29 14.76 -2.96
N PHE A 58 -5.13 13.44 -2.87
CA PHE A 58 -6.15 12.51 -3.33
C PHE A 58 -7.49 12.75 -2.62
N CYS A 59 -7.49 12.89 -1.29
CA CYS A 59 -8.72 13.14 -0.55
C CYS A 59 -9.31 14.53 -0.79
N LYS A 60 -8.48 15.57 -0.91
CA LYS A 60 -8.94 16.96 -1.14
C LYS A 60 -9.64 17.11 -2.49
N HIS A 61 -9.00 16.65 -3.57
CA HIS A 61 -9.51 16.81 -4.93
C HIS A 61 -10.76 15.97 -5.20
N ASN A 62 -10.88 14.83 -4.52
CA ASN A 62 -12.05 13.95 -4.62
C ASN A 62 -13.14 14.24 -3.57
N ASN A 63 -12.99 15.31 -2.78
CA ASN A 63 -13.93 15.72 -1.73
C ASN A 63 -14.26 14.59 -0.72
N LEU A 64 -13.25 13.80 -0.35
CA LEU A 64 -13.41 12.60 0.45
C LEU A 64 -13.41 12.86 1.96
N TYR A 65 -13.02 14.05 2.42
CA TYR A 65 -13.02 14.36 3.84
C TYR A 65 -14.44 14.56 4.36
N ARG A 66 -14.66 14.05 5.56
CA ARG A 66 -15.86 14.34 6.35
C ARG A 66 -15.90 15.80 6.79
N ASN A 67 -14.74 16.39 7.09
CA ASN A 67 -14.61 17.83 7.31
C ASN A 67 -14.58 18.55 5.94
N LYS A 68 -15.64 19.29 5.66
CA LYS A 68 -15.85 20.02 4.39
C LYS A 68 -14.76 21.06 4.10
N ASP A 69 -14.18 21.68 5.13
CA ASP A 69 -13.18 22.73 4.98
C ASP A 69 -11.85 22.22 4.40
N LYS A 70 -11.65 20.89 4.39
CA LYS A 70 -10.48 20.25 3.80
C LYS A 70 -10.70 19.85 2.35
N ASN A 71 -11.93 19.85 1.86
CA ASN A 71 -12.25 19.49 0.49
C ASN A 71 -12.05 20.70 -0.44
N ILE A 72 -11.79 20.46 -1.73
CA ILE A 72 -11.73 21.54 -2.73
C ILE A 72 -13.10 22.18 -2.93
N ASP A 73 -14.17 21.36 -2.89
CA ASP A 73 -15.55 21.80 -2.91
C ASP A 73 -16.14 21.72 -1.49
N PRO A 74 -16.22 22.84 -0.75
CA PRO A 74 -16.72 22.85 0.62
C PRO A 74 -18.21 22.54 0.72
N THR A 75 -18.95 22.46 -0.40
CA THR A 75 -20.36 22.07 -0.38
C THR A 75 -20.50 20.56 -0.17
N LYS A 76 -19.51 19.78 -0.61
CA LYS A 76 -19.49 18.32 -0.57
C LYS A 76 -18.74 17.80 0.67
N ALA A 77 -19.27 16.74 1.25
CA ALA A 77 -18.61 15.99 2.31
C ALA A 77 -18.47 14.54 1.88
N GLY A 78 -17.31 13.96 2.17
CA GLY A 78 -17.05 12.53 2.05
C GLY A 78 -17.21 11.83 3.39
N PHE A 79 -16.50 10.71 3.55
CA PHE A 79 -16.63 9.80 4.68
C PHE A 79 -15.29 9.43 5.33
N PHE A 80 -14.16 9.94 4.80
CA PHE A 80 -12.87 9.73 5.44
C PHE A 80 -12.64 10.74 6.55
N GLU A 81 -12.19 10.21 7.69
CA GLU A 81 -11.62 10.99 8.78
C GLU A 81 -10.28 11.60 8.36
N ASP A 82 -9.75 12.54 9.15
CA ASP A 82 -8.45 13.19 8.92
C ASP A 82 -7.27 12.22 8.72
N SER A 83 -7.37 11.03 9.32
CA SER A 83 -6.40 9.96 9.16
C SER A 83 -6.30 9.42 7.72
N ARG A 84 -7.33 9.61 6.87
CA ARG A 84 -7.42 9.10 5.48
C ARG A 84 -7.21 7.59 5.35
N ARG A 85 -7.37 6.88 6.46
CA ARG A 85 -7.10 5.44 6.54
C ARG A 85 -8.26 4.66 5.96
N VAL A 86 -7.97 3.82 4.97
CA VAL A 86 -8.89 2.78 4.51
C VAL A 86 -8.98 1.70 5.60
N ARG A 87 -10.20 1.46 6.08
CA ARG A 87 -10.50 0.48 7.11
C ARG A 87 -11.58 -0.47 6.61
N ALA A 88 -11.49 -1.71 7.05
CA ALA A 88 -12.61 -2.62 6.92
C ALA A 88 -13.74 -2.15 7.87
N GLN A 89 -14.95 -2.01 7.34
CA GLN A 89 -16.10 -1.55 8.12
C GLN A 89 -17.41 -2.17 7.60
N PRO A 90 -18.38 -2.43 8.48
CA PRO A 90 -19.68 -2.96 8.07
C PRO A 90 -20.61 -1.85 7.55
N PHE A 91 -21.32 -2.13 6.46
CA PHE A 91 -22.46 -1.36 5.97
C PHE A 91 -23.67 -2.29 5.90
N MET A 92 -24.75 -1.97 6.62
CA MET A 92 -25.94 -2.81 6.69
C MET A 92 -25.63 -4.31 6.97
N LYS A 93 -24.74 -4.57 7.94
CA LYS A 93 -24.25 -5.91 8.35
C LYS A 93 -23.37 -6.63 7.31
N ILE A 94 -23.07 -6.01 6.17
CA ILE A 94 -22.12 -6.53 5.17
C ILE A 94 -20.77 -5.84 5.35
N LYS A 95 -19.71 -6.62 5.47
CA LYS A 95 -18.36 -6.10 5.66
C LYS A 95 -17.78 -5.60 4.32
N SER A 96 -17.39 -4.33 4.27
CA SER A 96 -16.56 -3.75 3.21
C SER A 96 -15.09 -3.88 3.61
N ASP A 97 -14.30 -4.58 2.81
CA ASP A 97 -12.88 -4.87 2.99
C ASP A 97 -12.00 -4.06 2.02
N GLY A 98 -12.38 -2.81 1.78
CA GLY A 98 -11.62 -1.91 0.93
C GLY A 98 -12.40 -0.64 0.59
N TYR A 99 -11.76 0.22 -0.17
CA TYR A 99 -12.36 1.38 -0.81
C TYR A 99 -12.15 1.27 -2.33
N PHE A 100 -13.23 1.41 -3.10
CA PHE A 100 -13.19 1.35 -4.55
C PHE A 100 -13.76 2.64 -5.13
N THR A 101 -13.09 3.20 -6.14
CA THR A 101 -13.46 4.48 -6.76
C THR A 101 -13.08 4.52 -8.24
N SER A 102 -13.56 5.52 -8.97
CA SER A 102 -13.30 5.70 -10.40
C SER A 102 -11.83 6.00 -10.69
N LEU A 103 -11.37 5.69 -11.92
CA LEU A 103 -10.05 6.14 -12.40
C LEU A 103 -9.96 7.65 -12.51
N GLU A 104 -11.09 8.32 -12.77
CA GLU A 104 -11.20 9.79 -12.80
C GLU A 104 -10.73 10.44 -11.50
N SER A 105 -10.76 9.72 -10.37
CA SER A 105 -10.22 10.22 -9.11
C SER A 105 -8.73 10.55 -9.13
N LEU A 106 -8.01 10.17 -10.19
CA LEU A 106 -6.61 10.53 -10.45
C LEU A 106 -6.44 11.82 -11.26
N SER A 107 -7.52 12.49 -11.68
CA SER A 107 -7.43 13.68 -12.53
C SER A 107 -6.54 14.79 -11.95
N PHE A 108 -6.40 14.85 -10.62
CA PHE A 108 -5.51 15.81 -9.94
C PHE A 108 -4.01 15.55 -10.19
N THR A 109 -3.63 14.35 -10.62
CA THR A 109 -2.22 13.99 -10.85
C THR A 109 -1.68 14.50 -12.18
N LEU A 110 -2.54 15.04 -13.06
CA LEU A 110 -2.24 15.40 -14.46
C LEU A 110 -1.79 14.23 -15.35
N PHE A 111 -1.71 13.02 -14.79
CA PHE A 111 -1.44 11.80 -15.53
C PHE A 111 -2.67 11.36 -16.33
N ASP A 112 -2.45 10.88 -17.57
CA ASP A 112 -3.50 10.29 -18.39
C ASP A 112 -3.89 8.91 -17.86
N TYR A 113 -4.87 8.89 -16.94
CA TYR A 113 -5.37 7.67 -16.32
C TYR A 113 -6.03 6.69 -17.31
N THR A 114 -6.35 7.10 -18.54
CA THR A 114 -6.90 6.21 -19.56
C THR A 114 -5.88 5.19 -20.07
N THR A 115 -4.60 5.46 -19.85
CA THR A 115 -3.51 4.54 -20.20
C THR A 115 -3.38 3.36 -19.23
N LEU A 116 -3.98 3.46 -18.04
CA LEU A 116 -3.91 2.44 -16.99
C LEU A 116 -4.69 1.19 -17.37
N LYS A 117 -4.09 0.03 -17.10
CA LYS A 117 -4.68 -1.28 -17.38
C LYS A 117 -4.99 -2.02 -16.10
N VAL A 118 -5.98 -2.92 -16.15
CA VAL A 118 -6.30 -3.81 -15.05
C VAL A 118 -5.05 -4.61 -14.64
N GLY A 119 -4.71 -4.56 -13.36
CA GLY A 119 -3.49 -5.17 -12.79
C GLY A 119 -2.38 -4.15 -12.49
N ASP A 120 -2.43 -2.95 -13.07
CA ASP A 120 -1.49 -1.88 -12.73
C ASP A 120 -1.65 -1.48 -11.27
N SER A 121 -0.52 -1.17 -10.62
CA SER A 121 -0.55 -0.78 -9.22
C SER A 121 0.58 0.14 -8.84
N PHE A 122 0.28 1.14 -8.02
CA PHE A 122 1.18 2.26 -7.73
C PHE A 122 0.87 2.92 -6.38
N GLU A 123 1.91 3.50 -5.79
CA GLU A 123 1.81 4.38 -4.61
C GLU A 123 1.95 5.85 -5.02
N ILE A 124 2.81 6.10 -6.02
CA ILE A 124 3.12 7.38 -6.62
C ILE A 124 2.85 7.24 -8.11
N LEU A 125 2.13 8.20 -8.69
CA LEU A 125 1.82 8.27 -10.11
C LEU A 125 2.34 9.61 -10.64
N ASP A 126 3.27 9.55 -11.60
CA ASP A 126 3.95 10.73 -12.17
C ASP A 126 4.52 11.71 -11.12
N GLY A 127 5.15 11.17 -10.08
CA GLY A 127 5.72 11.97 -8.97
C GLY A 127 4.70 12.45 -7.94
N VAL A 128 3.40 12.24 -8.15
CA VAL A 128 2.33 12.59 -7.21
C VAL A 128 1.99 11.41 -6.31
N GLU A 129 2.05 11.59 -5.00
CA GLU A 129 1.66 10.56 -4.03
C GLU A 129 0.14 10.34 -4.06
N VAL A 130 -0.28 9.11 -4.31
CA VAL A 130 -1.69 8.71 -4.32
C VAL A 130 -2.06 8.06 -2.99
N CYS A 131 -1.20 7.17 -2.49
CA CYS A 131 -1.41 6.52 -1.21
C CYS A 131 -0.12 5.92 -0.65
N THR A 132 -0.11 5.71 0.66
CA THR A 132 0.98 5.07 1.39
C THR A 132 0.45 4.07 2.40
N LYS A 133 1.34 3.31 3.04
CA LYS A 133 0.98 2.47 4.18
C LYS A 133 0.58 3.35 5.37
N TYR A 134 -0.59 3.12 5.94
CA TYR A 134 -0.99 3.77 7.18
C TYR A 134 -0.07 3.36 8.33
N LEU A 135 0.48 4.35 9.01
CA LEU A 135 1.23 4.18 10.25
C LEU A 135 0.48 4.88 11.39
N ASN A 136 0.29 4.16 12.50
CA ASN A 136 -0.29 4.78 13.69
C ASN A 136 0.74 5.69 14.38
N GLU A 137 0.26 6.61 15.22
CA GLU A 137 1.11 7.59 15.92
C GLU A 137 2.20 6.93 16.76
N LYS A 138 1.87 5.79 17.40
CA LYS A 138 2.83 5.00 18.18
C LYS A 138 3.99 4.52 17.31
N ALA A 139 3.70 3.91 16.16
CA ALA A 139 4.74 3.47 15.22
C ALA A 139 5.55 4.65 14.68
N ILE A 140 4.90 5.78 14.36
CA ILE A 140 5.59 7.00 13.92
C ILE A 140 6.55 7.49 15.02
N ARG A 141 6.11 7.49 16.28
CA ARG A 141 6.93 7.91 17.43
C ARG A 141 8.12 6.97 17.64
N GLU A 142 7.90 5.66 17.58
CA GLU A 142 8.96 4.65 17.68
C GLU A 142 9.98 4.78 16.53
N MET A 143 9.53 5.04 15.30
CA MET A 143 10.40 5.30 14.16
C MET A 143 11.24 6.58 14.35
N LYS A 144 10.65 7.66 14.87
CA LYS A 144 11.36 8.92 15.17
C LYS A 144 12.43 8.72 16.24
N LEU A 145 12.13 7.97 17.30
CA LEU A 145 13.11 7.62 18.36
C LEU A 145 14.27 6.78 17.80
N THR A 146 13.99 5.86 16.88
CA THR A 146 15.01 5.00 16.27
C THR A 146 15.92 5.77 15.33
N LYS A 147 15.41 6.77 14.58
CA LYS A 147 16.20 7.62 13.68
C LYS A 147 17.28 8.46 14.37
N GLN A 148 17.17 8.71 15.68
CA GLN A 148 18.17 9.47 16.43
C GLN A 148 19.49 8.69 16.64
N LYS A 149 19.48 7.36 16.47
CA LYS A 149 20.72 6.57 16.44
C LYS A 149 21.06 6.29 14.98
N PRO A 150 22.18 6.81 14.43
CA PRO A 150 22.60 6.40 13.10
C PRO A 150 22.76 4.88 13.12
N PRO A 151 22.06 4.13 12.25
CA PRO A 151 22.20 2.70 12.23
C PRO A 151 23.66 2.42 11.89
N LYS A 152 24.38 1.70 12.76
CA LYS A 152 25.68 1.12 12.43
C LYS A 152 25.46 0.04 11.37
N LYS A 153 25.15 0.44 10.13
CA LYS A 153 25.00 -0.49 9.01
C LYS A 153 26.39 -0.97 8.65
N LYS A 154 26.79 -2.13 9.17
CA LYS A 154 27.76 -2.96 8.47
C LYS A 154 27.07 -3.36 7.16
N MET A 155 27.52 -2.82 6.03
CA MET A 155 26.95 -3.18 4.75
C MET A 155 27.28 -4.63 4.47
N ALA A 156 26.26 -5.45 4.27
CA ALA A 156 26.39 -6.85 3.91
C ALA A 156 25.73 -7.03 2.53
N PRO A 157 26.43 -6.74 1.42
CA PRO A 157 25.83 -6.74 0.08
C PRO A 157 25.18 -8.07 -0.31
N TYR A 158 25.72 -9.17 0.21
CA TYR A 158 25.22 -10.52 -0.04
C TYR A 158 24.10 -10.95 0.92
N PHE A 159 23.71 -10.10 1.88
CA PHE A 159 22.61 -10.40 2.80
C PHE A 159 21.27 -10.16 2.12
N ARG A 160 20.64 -11.22 1.64
CA ARG A 160 19.31 -11.14 1.00
C ARG A 160 18.29 -10.50 1.91
N GLU A 161 17.82 -9.31 1.55
CA GLU A 161 16.81 -8.55 2.29
C GLU A 161 15.47 -9.28 2.43
N HIS A 162 14.71 -8.92 3.46
CA HIS A 162 13.38 -9.48 3.63
C HIS A 162 12.50 -8.99 2.49
N VAL A 163 11.93 -9.93 1.74
CA VAL A 163 10.89 -9.64 0.77
C VAL A 163 9.54 -9.73 1.45
N ASP A 164 8.69 -8.74 1.25
CA ASP A 164 7.32 -8.78 1.72
C ASP A 164 6.55 -9.87 0.97
N THR A 165 5.72 -10.62 1.70
CA THR A 165 4.82 -11.61 1.09
C THR A 165 3.64 -10.89 0.42
N GLU A 166 3.39 -11.20 -0.85
CA GLU A 166 2.25 -10.69 -1.60
C GLU A 166 0.92 -11.30 -1.11
N GLN A 167 -0.19 -10.61 -1.34
CA GLN A 167 -1.52 -11.12 -1.01
C GLN A 167 -1.93 -12.25 -1.96
N PHE A 168 -2.26 -13.42 -1.40
CA PHE A 168 -2.64 -14.61 -2.15
C PHE A 168 -3.84 -14.38 -3.07
N LYS A 169 -4.91 -13.73 -2.56
CA LYS A 169 -6.15 -13.48 -3.34
C LYS A 169 -5.90 -12.76 -4.66
N HIS A 170 -4.97 -11.81 -4.67
CA HIS A 170 -4.69 -10.95 -5.83
C HIS A 170 -3.76 -11.63 -6.83
N ASN A 171 -3.02 -12.65 -6.39
CA ASN A 171 -1.98 -13.33 -7.14
C ASN A 171 -2.32 -14.79 -7.44
N ILE A 172 -3.59 -15.19 -7.28
CA ILE A 172 -4.02 -16.56 -7.53
C ILE A 172 -3.72 -17.02 -8.97
N HIS A 173 -3.77 -16.09 -9.93
CA HIS A 173 -3.44 -16.32 -11.33
C HIS A 173 -1.97 -16.69 -11.57
N LYS A 174 -1.07 -16.47 -10.60
CA LYS A 174 0.34 -16.86 -10.69
C LYS A 174 0.56 -18.35 -10.38
N ILE A 175 -0.44 -19.03 -9.82
CA ILE A 175 -0.36 -20.44 -9.44
C ILE A 175 -1.04 -21.27 -10.51
N ASN A 176 -0.27 -22.15 -11.14
CA ASN A 176 -0.72 -23.02 -12.20
C ASN A 176 -1.04 -24.43 -11.68
N LYS A 177 -1.84 -25.16 -12.44
CA LYS A 177 -2.11 -26.56 -12.15
C LYS A 177 -0.81 -27.37 -12.24
N GLY A 178 -0.45 -28.05 -11.15
CA GLY A 178 0.77 -28.85 -11.04
C GLY A 178 1.89 -28.18 -10.24
N ASP A 179 1.74 -26.90 -9.86
CA ASP A 179 2.72 -26.22 -9.02
C ASP A 179 2.82 -26.86 -7.63
N LEU A 180 4.05 -26.98 -7.12
CA LEU A 180 4.30 -27.44 -5.76
C LEU A 180 4.11 -26.26 -4.79
N VAL A 181 3.06 -26.31 -3.98
CA VAL A 181 2.73 -25.26 -2.99
C VAL A 181 3.02 -25.74 -1.57
N SER A 182 3.80 -24.97 -0.82
CA SER A 182 4.01 -25.20 0.62
C SER A 182 3.16 -24.23 1.45
N ILE A 183 2.33 -24.74 2.36
CA ILE A 183 1.49 -23.93 3.25
C ILE A 183 2.15 -23.87 4.63
N GLN A 184 2.35 -22.67 5.15
CA GLN A 184 2.97 -22.43 6.45
C GLN A 184 2.09 -21.52 7.32
N SER A 185 2.16 -21.69 8.63
CA SER A 185 1.42 -20.83 9.57
C SER A 185 2.08 -19.45 9.66
N LYS A 186 1.32 -18.39 9.33
CA LYS A 186 1.79 -17.01 9.48
C LYS A 186 1.85 -16.62 10.96
N ARG A 187 3.05 -16.39 11.49
CA ARG A 187 3.25 -15.87 12.86
C ARG A 187 3.10 -14.34 12.89
N HIS A 188 2.52 -13.82 13.97
CA HIS A 188 2.47 -12.37 14.22
C HIS A 188 3.67 -11.98 15.09
N GLY A 189 4.50 -11.08 14.60
CA GLY A 189 5.74 -10.68 15.28
C GLY A 189 6.62 -9.85 14.36
N THR A 190 7.88 -9.72 14.74
CA THR A 190 8.88 -8.96 13.98
C THR A 190 9.72 -9.90 13.14
N SER A 191 9.91 -9.58 11.86
CA SER A 191 10.82 -10.32 10.98
C SER A 191 12.25 -10.20 11.51
N GLN A 192 12.88 -11.32 11.85
CA GLN A 192 14.27 -11.40 12.28
C GLN A 192 15.05 -12.26 11.28
N ARG A 193 16.25 -11.81 10.92
CA ARG A 193 17.16 -12.54 10.03
C ARG A 193 18.55 -12.56 10.65
N VAL A 194 19.20 -13.72 10.59
CA VAL A 194 20.57 -13.93 11.04
C VAL A 194 21.30 -14.73 9.96
N GLY A 195 22.60 -14.47 9.78
CA GLY A 195 23.39 -15.17 8.78
C GLY A 195 24.87 -14.99 9.04
N TYR A 196 25.66 -16.04 8.73
CA TYR A 196 27.11 -16.00 8.80
C TYR A 196 27.67 -15.64 7.42
N MET A 197 28.19 -14.41 7.26
CA MET A 197 28.63 -13.91 5.95
C MET A 197 29.64 -12.77 6.03
N LYS A 198 30.33 -12.52 4.91
CA LYS A 198 31.25 -11.40 4.74
C LYS A 198 30.49 -10.07 4.80
N VAL A 199 31.03 -9.14 5.57
CA VAL A 199 30.53 -7.77 5.72
C VAL A 199 31.59 -6.81 5.24
N LEU A 200 31.17 -5.72 4.58
CA LEU A 200 32.09 -4.64 4.22
C LEU A 200 32.58 -3.96 5.49
N ILE A 201 33.90 -3.82 5.59
CA ILE A 201 34.55 -3.18 6.73
C ILE A 201 34.67 -1.70 6.39
N THR A 202 34.00 -0.84 7.15
CA THR A 202 34.27 0.59 7.09
C THR A 202 35.42 0.92 8.03
N LEU A 203 36.63 1.04 7.47
CA LEU A 203 37.80 1.48 8.22
C LEU A 203 37.66 2.96 8.64
N PRO A 204 38.12 3.36 9.84
CA PRO A 204 38.28 4.77 10.20
C PRO A 204 39.16 5.53 9.19
N LYS A 205 38.91 6.83 9.00
CA LYS A 205 39.63 7.66 8.00
C LYS A 205 41.16 7.56 8.08
N TRP A 206 41.73 7.50 9.29
CA TRP A 206 43.18 7.36 9.48
C TRP A 206 43.71 5.99 9.02
N LYS A 207 42.96 4.90 9.24
CA LYS A 207 43.31 3.56 8.72
C LYS A 207 43.21 3.50 7.20
N GLN A 208 42.20 4.17 6.62
CA GLN A 208 42.09 4.32 5.17
C GLN A 208 43.29 5.07 4.59
N LEU A 209 43.75 6.14 5.26
CA LEU A 209 44.91 6.93 4.83
C LEU A 209 46.20 6.11 4.88
N ILE A 210 46.41 5.33 5.96
CA ILE A 210 47.55 4.41 6.06
C ILE A 210 47.49 3.35 4.95
N ASN A 211 46.32 2.75 4.70
CA ASN A 211 46.13 1.75 3.65
C ASN A 211 46.42 2.27 2.22
N LYS A 212 46.35 3.59 1.98
CA LYS A 212 46.75 4.18 0.69
C LYS A 212 48.27 4.13 0.48
N VAL A 213 49.05 4.12 1.55
CA VAL A 213 50.52 4.11 1.50
C VAL A 213 51.05 2.69 1.70
N VAL A 214 50.49 1.95 2.66
CA VAL A 214 50.83 0.54 2.94
C VAL A 214 49.57 -0.22 3.33
N PRO A 215 49.19 -1.31 2.62
CA PRO A 215 47.97 -2.07 2.90
C PRO A 215 48.14 -2.94 4.15
N ILE A 216 48.01 -2.34 5.33
CA ILE A 216 48.19 -2.98 6.64
C ILE A 216 46.85 -3.52 7.18
N PHE A 217 45.76 -2.78 6.95
CA PHE A 217 44.45 -3.12 7.49
C PHE A 217 43.59 -3.84 6.46
N PRO A 218 42.74 -4.80 6.90
CA PRO A 218 41.80 -5.48 6.00
C PRO A 218 40.81 -4.48 5.41
N THR A 219 40.75 -4.43 4.08
CA THR A 219 39.77 -3.70 3.28
C THR A 219 38.58 -4.58 2.94
#